data_AF-A0A7Z9K949-F1
#
_entry.id   AF-A0A7Z9K949-F1
#
_cell.length_a   1.000
_cell.length_b   1.000
_cell.length_c   1.000
_cell.angle_alpha   90.00
_cell.angle_beta   90.00
_cell.angle_gamma   90.00
#
_symmetry.space_group_name_H-M   'P 1'
#
loop_
_entity.id
_entity.type
_entity.pdbx_description
1 polymer ?
#
loop_
_entity_poly.entity_id
_entity_poly.type
_entity_poly.pdbx_seq_one_letter_code
_entity_poly.pdbx_strand_id
1 'polypeptide(L)'
;MGISCIPLSLDRRIEVDAEKLLAQSTLTTGAGDSFVFLFTVFVLAVFVGFYVVWSVTPALHSPLMSVTNAISSVIIVGALIAAGPSDLSFSKVMGFFAVALASINIFGGFIVSQRMLAMFKKKGGTKGQR
;
A
#
# COMPACT_ATOMS: atom_id res chain seq x y z
N MET A 1 -16.03 45.81 11.78
CA MET A 1 -17.40 45.64 11.26
C MET A 1 -17.38 44.71 10.04
N GLY A 2 -16.99 43.43 10.19
CA GLY A 2 -16.94 42.58 8.99
C GLY A 2 -16.43 41.13 9.07
N ILE A 3 -16.11 40.53 10.22
CA ILE A 3 -15.56 39.15 10.23
C ILE A 3 -16.15 38.25 11.35
N SER A 4 -16.95 38.79 12.29
CA SER A 4 -17.41 38.03 13.47
C SER A 4 -18.80 37.39 13.33
N CYS A 5 -19.35 37.31 12.12
CA CYS A 5 -20.71 36.78 11.87
C CYS A 5 -20.75 35.72 10.75
N ILE A 6 -19.67 34.97 10.54
CA ILE A 6 -19.81 33.68 9.88
C ILE A 6 -20.47 32.78 10.92
N PRO A 7 -21.70 32.26 10.69
CA PRO A 7 -22.40 31.52 11.71
C PRO A 7 -21.58 30.30 12.10
N LEU A 8 -21.30 30.15 13.40
CA LEU A 8 -20.74 28.96 14.06
C LEU A 8 -21.50 27.66 13.71
N SER A 9 -22.65 27.80 13.05
CA SER A 9 -23.51 26.76 12.50
C SER A 9 -23.09 26.28 11.10
N LEU A 10 -22.46 27.11 10.26
CA LEU A 10 -22.02 26.74 8.91
C LEU A 10 -20.67 26.01 8.94
N ASP A 11 -19.78 26.43 9.83
CA ASP A 11 -18.51 25.74 10.14
C ASP A 11 -18.80 24.32 10.70
N ARG A 12 -19.74 24.24 11.65
CA ARG A 12 -20.25 22.96 12.18
C ARG A 12 -20.99 22.12 11.14
N ARG A 13 -21.58 22.73 10.10
CA ARG A 13 -22.20 21.98 8.98
C ARG A 13 -21.14 21.36 8.08
N ILE A 14 -20.08 22.09 7.74
CA ILE A 14 -18.97 21.57 6.93
C ILE A 14 -18.25 20.42 7.64
N GLU A 15 -18.03 20.52 8.95
CA GLU A 15 -17.39 19.45 9.72
C GLU A 15 -18.30 18.20 9.84
N VAL A 16 -19.62 18.39 10.01
CA VAL A 16 -20.60 17.30 10.04
C VAL A 16 -20.84 16.68 8.65
N ASP A 17 -20.79 17.45 7.58
CA ASP A 17 -20.92 16.95 6.20
C ASP A 17 -19.64 16.22 5.77
N ALA A 18 -18.46 16.67 6.24
CA ALA A 18 -17.20 15.94 6.07
C ALA A 18 -17.19 14.62 6.85
N GLU A 19 -17.64 14.59 8.11
CA GLU A 19 -17.85 13.34 8.86
C GLU A 19 -18.87 12.43 8.17
N LYS A 20 -19.94 12.96 7.59
CA LYS A 20 -20.94 12.18 6.84
C LYS A 20 -20.44 11.66 5.50
N LEU A 21 -19.53 12.36 4.82
CA LEU A 21 -18.88 11.88 3.59
C LEU A 21 -17.87 10.77 3.89
N LEU A 22 -17.15 10.89 5.01
CA LEU A 22 -16.28 9.84 5.55
C LEU A 22 -17.09 8.64 6.07
N ALA A 23 -18.28 8.87 6.65
CA ALA A 23 -19.20 7.82 7.04
C ALA A 23 -19.88 7.15 5.83
N GLN A 24 -20.08 7.86 4.72
CA GLN A 24 -20.68 7.31 3.49
C GLN A 24 -19.79 6.29 2.78
N SER A 25 -18.47 6.34 2.97
CA SER A 25 -17.57 5.30 2.46
C SER A 25 -17.62 4.00 3.27
N THR A 26 -18.25 4.02 4.46
CA THR A 26 -18.50 2.84 5.31
C THR A 26 -19.91 2.26 5.21
N LEU A 27 -20.84 2.89 4.46
CA LEU A 27 -22.28 2.53 4.38
C LEU A 27 -22.63 1.33 3.48
N THR A 28 -21.80 0.28 3.41
CA THR A 28 -22.23 -1.00 2.81
C THR A 28 -21.72 -2.18 3.64
N THR A 29 -21.92 -2.11 4.95
CA THR A 29 -21.38 -3.08 5.90
C THR A 29 -22.51 -3.61 6.81
N GLY A 30 -23.38 -4.46 6.27
CA GLY A 30 -24.04 -5.46 7.11
C GLY A 30 -22.99 -6.44 7.59
N ALA A 31 -23.00 -6.83 8.87
CA ALA A 31 -21.91 -7.66 9.45
C ALA A 31 -21.75 -9.04 8.76
N GLY A 32 -22.82 -9.57 8.15
CA GLY A 32 -22.75 -10.73 7.25
C GLY A 32 -22.28 -10.38 5.83
N ASP A 33 -22.58 -9.17 5.36
CA ASP A 33 -22.11 -8.65 4.07
C ASP A 33 -20.62 -8.33 4.11
N SER A 34 -20.02 -7.99 5.26
CA SER A 34 -18.60 -7.61 5.36
C SER A 34 -17.66 -8.74 4.95
N PHE A 35 -17.95 -9.97 5.39
CA PHE A 35 -17.16 -11.12 4.98
C PHE A 35 -17.35 -11.41 3.50
N VAL A 36 -18.61 -11.44 3.03
CA VAL A 36 -18.93 -11.67 1.61
C VAL A 36 -18.33 -10.57 0.72
N PHE A 37 -18.29 -9.32 1.19
CA PHE A 37 -17.70 -8.17 0.53
C PHE A 37 -16.17 -8.26 0.48
N LEU A 38 -15.51 -8.53 1.61
CA LEU A 38 -14.05 -8.73 1.62
C LEU A 38 -13.66 -9.96 0.77
N PHE A 39 -14.51 -10.97 0.75
CA PHE A 39 -14.35 -12.15 -0.07
C PHE A 39 -14.52 -11.86 -1.57
N THR A 40 -15.52 -11.06 -1.96
CA THR A 40 -15.67 -10.65 -3.37
C THR A 40 -14.52 -9.76 -3.82
N VAL A 41 -14.05 -8.83 -2.98
CA VAL A 41 -12.84 -8.03 -3.25
C VAL A 41 -11.61 -8.93 -3.39
N PHE A 42 -11.44 -9.92 -2.53
CA PHE A 42 -10.36 -10.89 -2.61
C PHE A 42 -10.38 -11.67 -3.94
N VAL A 43 -11.55 -12.22 -4.32
CA VAL A 43 -11.70 -12.97 -5.57
C VAL A 43 -11.43 -12.08 -6.78
N LEU A 44 -11.98 -10.86 -6.82
CA LEU A 44 -11.72 -9.90 -7.88
C LEU A 44 -10.23 -9.50 -7.96
N ALA A 45 -9.57 -9.29 -6.82
CA ALA A 45 -8.15 -8.99 -6.77
C ALA A 45 -7.28 -10.14 -7.31
N VAL A 46 -7.64 -11.39 -7.05
CA VAL A 46 -6.96 -12.58 -7.61
C VAL A 46 -7.11 -12.62 -9.13
N PHE A 47 -8.32 -12.41 -9.66
CA PHE A 47 -8.56 -12.36 -11.11
C PHE A 47 -7.71 -11.28 -11.77
N VAL A 48 -7.74 -10.05 -11.26
CA VAL A 48 -6.95 -8.93 -11.79
C VAL A 48 -5.44 -9.24 -11.71
N GLY A 49 -4.98 -9.77 -10.57
CA GLY A 49 -3.57 -10.15 -10.37
C GLY A 49 -3.09 -11.21 -11.37
N PHE A 50 -3.90 -12.24 -11.63
CA PHE A 50 -3.59 -13.27 -12.62
C PHE A 50 -3.45 -12.68 -14.04
N TYR A 51 -4.41 -11.87 -14.49
CA TYR A 51 -4.37 -11.24 -15.80
C TYR A 51 -3.18 -10.26 -15.96
N VAL A 52 -2.83 -9.52 -14.91
CA VAL A 52 -1.68 -8.59 -14.93
C VAL A 52 -0.35 -9.34 -15.08
N VAL A 53 -0.16 -10.45 -14.36
CA VAL A 53 1.08 -11.23 -14.42
C VAL A 53 1.24 -11.96 -15.76
N TRP A 54 0.15 -12.43 -16.36
CA TRP A 54 0.21 -13.14 -17.65
C TRP A 54 0.47 -12.24 -18.85
N SER A 55 0.28 -10.93 -18.74
CA SER A 55 0.49 -9.96 -19.83
C SER A 55 1.94 -9.45 -19.96
N VAL A 56 2.93 -10.12 -19.36
CA VAL A 56 4.34 -9.68 -19.38
C VAL A 56 5.20 -10.45 -20.38
N THR A 57 6.18 -9.77 -20.99
CA THR A 57 7.14 -10.38 -21.91
C THR A 57 8.10 -11.34 -21.18
N PRO A 58 8.52 -12.48 -21.79
CA PRO A 58 9.31 -13.52 -21.11
C PRO A 58 10.65 -13.06 -20.51
N ALA A 59 11.24 -12.00 -21.06
CA ALA A 59 12.47 -11.40 -20.55
C ALA A 59 12.31 -10.77 -19.15
N LEU A 60 11.08 -10.49 -18.72
CA LEU A 60 10.77 -9.82 -17.46
C LEU A 60 10.36 -10.77 -16.33
N HIS A 61 10.31 -12.09 -16.53
CA HIS A 61 9.90 -13.03 -15.47
C HIS A 61 10.82 -12.95 -14.23
N SER A 62 12.13 -12.74 -14.44
CA SER A 62 13.09 -12.55 -13.34
C SER A 62 12.94 -11.19 -12.62
N PRO A 63 12.84 -10.05 -13.33
CA PRO A 63 12.47 -8.77 -12.71
C PRO A 63 11.11 -8.80 -11.99
N LEU A 64 10.10 -9.44 -12.58
CA LEU A 64 8.76 -9.55 -12.04
C LEU A 64 8.76 -10.35 -10.73
N MET A 65 9.55 -11.41 -10.65
CA MET A 65 9.75 -12.17 -9.40
C MET A 65 10.36 -11.34 -8.28
N SER A 66 11.23 -10.38 -8.61
CA SER A 66 11.81 -9.45 -7.62
C SER A 66 10.79 -8.38 -7.18
N VAL A 67 9.93 -7.92 -8.08
CA VAL A 67 8.86 -6.97 -7.76
C VAL A 67 7.80 -7.61 -6.88
N THR A 68 7.41 -8.86 -7.13
CA THR A 68 6.44 -9.57 -6.28
C THR A 68 6.99 -9.81 -4.87
N ASN A 69 8.30 -9.99 -4.71
CA ASN A 69 8.95 -10.02 -3.40
C ASN A 69 8.80 -8.68 -2.66
N ALA A 70 8.88 -7.53 -3.35
CA ALA A 70 8.63 -6.23 -2.73
C ALA A 70 7.14 -6.02 -2.38
N ILE A 71 6.22 -6.50 -3.23
CA ILE A 71 4.77 -6.36 -3.01
C ILE A 71 4.30 -7.16 -1.78
N SER A 72 4.94 -8.30 -1.48
CA SER A 72 4.61 -9.09 -0.29
C SER A 72 4.84 -8.34 1.02
N SER A 73 5.54 -7.20 1.00
CA SER A 73 5.76 -6.32 2.15
C SER A 73 4.49 -5.61 2.67
N VAL A 74 3.31 -5.84 2.09
CA VAL A 74 2.02 -5.33 2.61
C VAL A 74 1.79 -5.67 4.11
N ILE A 75 2.50 -6.68 4.62
CA ILE A 75 2.57 -7.06 6.04
C ILE A 75 2.92 -5.87 6.96
N ILE A 76 3.60 -4.83 6.46
CA ILE A 76 3.90 -3.61 7.22
C ILE A 76 2.65 -2.97 7.85
N VAL A 77 1.50 -3.06 7.18
CA VAL A 77 0.22 -2.53 7.70
C VAL A 77 -0.16 -3.25 9.01
N GLY A 78 -0.03 -4.57 9.04
CA GLY A 78 -0.28 -5.36 10.25
C GLY A 78 0.74 -5.08 11.36
N ALA A 79 2.01 -4.88 10.99
CA ALA A 79 3.07 -4.55 11.92
C ALA A 79 2.85 -3.18 12.60
N LEU A 80 2.39 -2.17 11.85
CA LEU A 80 2.05 -0.86 12.39
C LEU A 80 0.87 -0.91 13.35
N ILE A 81 -0.16 -1.70 13.03
CA ILE A 81 -1.31 -1.92 13.93
C ILE A 81 -0.84 -2.58 15.24
N ALA A 82 0.07 -3.57 15.16
CA ALA A 82 0.62 -4.24 16.32
C ALA A 82 1.55 -3.36 17.17
N ALA A 83 2.27 -2.41 16.55
CA ALA A 83 3.17 -1.47 17.23
C ALA A 83 2.46 -0.22 17.79
N GLY A 84 1.22 0.04 17.35
CA GLY A 84 0.43 1.22 17.71
C GLY A 84 0.04 1.38 19.18
N PRO A 85 -0.27 0.31 19.94
CA PRO A 85 -0.65 0.44 21.35
C PRO A 85 0.42 1.18 22.19
N SER A 86 -0.03 2.04 23.10
CA SER A 86 0.85 2.84 23.95
C SER A 86 1.59 2.01 24.99
N ASP A 87 0.95 0.95 25.50
CA ASP A 87 1.51 0.09 26.54
C ASP A 87 2.71 -0.73 26.05
N LEU A 88 3.71 -0.89 26.92
CA LEU A 88 4.87 -1.76 26.70
C LEU A 88 4.50 -3.23 26.88
N SER A 89 3.59 -3.69 26.02
CA SER A 89 3.20 -5.09 25.92
C SER A 89 4.13 -5.84 24.96
N PHE A 90 4.19 -7.17 25.10
CA PHE A 90 4.94 -8.05 24.20
C PHE A 90 4.63 -7.80 22.71
N SER A 91 3.38 -7.45 22.40
CA SER A 91 2.93 -7.05 21.05
C SER A 91 3.68 -5.85 20.47
N LYS A 92 4.09 -4.89 21.30
CA LYS A 92 4.81 -3.69 20.85
C LYS A 92 6.25 -4.01 20.47
N VAL A 93 6.90 -4.87 21.26
CA VAL A 93 8.26 -5.37 20.95
C VAL A 93 8.24 -6.18 19.66
N MET A 94 7.27 -7.10 19.52
CA MET A 94 7.11 -7.87 18.28
C MET A 94 6.70 -7.00 17.09
N GLY A 95 5.86 -5.99 17.29
CA GLY A 95 5.48 -5.00 16.28
C GLY A 95 6.69 -4.20 15.78
N PHE A 96 7.59 -3.80 16.69
CA PHE A 96 8.84 -3.13 16.32
C PHE A 96 9.74 -4.00 15.45
N PHE A 97 9.94 -5.27 15.82
CA PHE A 97 10.70 -6.22 15.00
C PHE A 97 9.99 -6.51 13.66
N ALA A 98 8.66 -6.61 13.66
CA ALA A 98 7.88 -6.81 12.44
C ALA A 98 8.02 -5.62 11.47
N VAL A 99 8.02 -4.38 11.98
CA VAL A 99 8.27 -3.18 11.16
C VAL A 99 9.71 -3.19 10.61
N ALA A 100 10.70 -3.55 11.42
CA ALA A 100 12.09 -3.66 10.98
C ALA A 100 12.24 -4.71 9.85
N LEU A 101 11.69 -5.91 10.03
CA LEU A 101 11.73 -6.98 9.03
C LEU A 101 10.96 -6.61 7.75
N ALA A 102 9.79 -5.99 7.89
CA ALA A 102 9.02 -5.51 6.75
C ALA A 102 9.79 -4.45 5.96
N SER A 103 10.46 -3.51 6.64
CA SER A 103 11.27 -2.48 5.96
C SER A 103 12.41 -3.09 5.12
N ILE A 104 13.08 -4.13 5.63
CA ILE A 104 14.15 -4.83 4.91
C ILE A 104 13.60 -5.48 3.64
N ASN A 105 12.41 -6.08 3.72
CA ASN A 105 11.76 -6.71 2.56
C ASN A 105 11.37 -5.68 1.49
N ILE A 106 10.88 -4.51 1.90
CA ILE A 106 10.59 -3.36 1.02
C ILE A 106 11.87 -2.92 0.31
N PHE A 107 12.87 -2.46 1.08
CA PHE A 107 14.09 -1.87 0.52
C PHE A 107 14.92 -2.89 -0.27
N GLY A 108 15.01 -4.14 0.21
CA GLY A 108 15.71 -5.22 -0.46
C GLY A 108 15.08 -5.58 -1.81
N GLY A 109 13.75 -5.69 -1.85
CA GLY A 109 13.03 -5.99 -3.10
C GLY A 109 13.22 -4.91 -4.16
N PHE A 110 13.23 -3.63 -3.78
CA PHE A 110 13.45 -2.53 -4.72
C PHE A 110 14.89 -2.44 -5.23
N ILE A 111 15.90 -2.63 -4.38
CA ILE A 111 17.32 -2.56 -4.78
C ILE A 111 17.66 -3.68 -5.78
N VAL A 112 17.17 -4.91 -5.55
CA VAL A 112 17.42 -6.04 -6.45
C VAL A 112 16.72 -5.85 -7.80
N SER A 113 15.47 -5.38 -7.77
CA SER A 113 14.70 -5.09 -9.00
C SER A 113 15.38 -4.03 -9.86
N GLN A 114 15.89 -2.96 -9.24
CA GLN A 114 16.65 -1.89 -9.91
C GLN A 114 17.93 -2.43 -10.57
N ARG A 115 18.67 -3.32 -9.89
CA ARG A 115 19.89 -3.93 -10.47
C ARG A 115 19.58 -4.87 -11.64
N MET A 116 18.46 -5.60 -11.60
CA MET A 116 18.02 -6.44 -12.72
C MET A 116 17.59 -5.62 -13.94
N LEU A 117 16.87 -4.52 -13.74
CA LEU A 117 16.41 -3.64 -14.83
C LEU A 117 17.53 -2.74 -15.39
N ALA A 118 18.53 -2.39 -14.56
CA ALA A 118 19.70 -1.64 -15.00
C ALA A 118 20.54 -2.41 -16.05
N MET A 119 20.47 -3.75 -16.07
CA MET A 119 21.13 -4.59 -17.06
C MET A 119 20.47 -4.56 -18.45
N PHE A 120 19.20 -4.14 -18.54
CA PHE A 120 18.51 -3.92 -19.82
C PHE A 120 18.69 -2.49 -20.36
N LYS A 121 19.21 -1.56 -19.55
CA LYS A 121 19.63 -0.24 -20.01
C LYS A 121 20.99 -0.37 -20.69
N LYS A 122 20.99 -0.49 -22.03
CA LYS A 122 22.20 -0.33 -22.84
C LYS A 122 22.89 0.96 -22.40
N LYS A 123 24.14 0.86 -21.95
CA LYS A 123 25.04 1.99 -21.68
C LYS A 123 25.05 2.88 -22.91
N GLY A 124 24.30 3.98 -22.88
CA GLY A 124 24.31 4.99 -23.92
C GLY A 124 25.64 5.73 -23.88
N GLY A 125 26.33 5.77 -25.02
CA GLY A 125 27.47 6.67 -25.23
C GLY A 125 28.77 5.97 -25.61
N THR A 126 28.83 5.54 -26.87
CA THR A 126 30.03 5.63 -27.69
C THR A 126 30.77 6.94 -27.38
N LYS A 127 31.89 6.87 -26.67
CA LYS A 127 32.99 7.79 -26.94
C LYS A 127 33.83 7.09 -27.99
N GLY A 128 33.82 7.65 -29.19
CA GLY A 128 34.74 7.24 -30.23
C GLY A 128 36.16 7.26 -29.68
N GLN A 129 36.85 6.13 -29.82
CA GLN A 129 38.30 6.08 -29.99
C GLN A 129 38.68 4.68 -30.45
N ARG A 130 38.94 4.63 -31.77
CA ARG A 130 39.66 3.63 -32.57
C ARG A 130 38.92 2.37 -32.96
#